data_AF-A0A662WGP5-F1
#
_entry.id   AF-A0A662WGP5-F1
#
_cell.length_a   1.000
_cell.length_b   1.000
_cell.length_c   1.000
_cell.angle_alpha   90.00
_cell.angle_beta   90.00
_cell.angle_gamma   90.00
#
_symmetry.space_group_name_H-M   'P 1'
#
loop_
_entity.id
_entity.type
_entity.pdbx_description
1 polymer ?
#
loop_
_entity_poly.entity_id
_entity_poly.type
_entity_poly.pdbx_seq_one_letter_code
_entity_poly.pdbx_strand_id
1 'polypeptide(L)'
;MAAAEQPDDADWMGASSGPLVSDRMSVLCLKAEYVGNANANFMHGIEALNGQYEGMRRVRGDGNCFFRGFVFALCEQLLPASPSGGEDASAARRLRIQEKIQQSKSELLAVGYSDVAIDAFWETFVDYLAAMEGRSHAELVQDFQTEGGESEYLV
;
A
#
# COMPACT_ATOMS: atom_id res chain seq x y z
N MET A 1 22.78 33.67 27.73
CA MET A 1 22.14 32.33 27.65
C MET A 1 20.94 32.47 26.74
N ALA A 2 21.10 32.16 25.45
CA ALA A 2 19.99 32.13 24.51
C ALA A 2 19.53 30.66 24.44
N ALA A 3 18.31 30.39 24.90
CA ALA A 3 17.67 29.11 24.67
C ALA A 3 17.32 29.05 23.18
N ALA A 4 17.91 28.07 22.48
CA ALA A 4 17.47 27.72 21.14
C ALA A 4 16.09 27.07 21.27
N GLU A 5 15.07 27.74 20.75
CA GLU A 5 13.76 27.13 20.51
C GLU A 5 13.97 25.99 19.51
N GLN A 6 13.78 24.76 19.98
CA GLN A 6 13.68 23.60 19.12
C GLN A 6 12.43 23.80 18.24
N PRO A 7 12.52 23.67 16.91
CA PRO A 7 11.32 23.70 16.08
C PRO A 7 10.42 22.55 16.49
N ASP A 8 9.14 22.85 16.71
CA ASP A 8 8.10 21.95 17.16
C ASP A 8 8.14 20.61 16.41
N ASP A 9 8.41 19.51 17.12
CA ASP A 9 8.21 18.11 16.70
C ASP A 9 6.70 17.77 16.54
N ALA A 10 5.85 18.77 16.26
CA ALA A 10 4.40 18.63 16.23
C ALA A 10 3.84 18.23 14.85
N ASP A 11 4.63 18.34 13.78
CA ASP A 11 4.14 18.10 12.40
C ASP A 11 4.18 16.61 11.98
N TRP A 12 4.90 15.75 12.72
CA TRP A 12 4.85 14.29 12.48
C TRP A 12 3.50 13.66 12.89
N MET A 13 2.68 14.38 13.67
CA MET A 13 1.31 13.95 14.01
C MET A 13 0.28 14.26 12.92
N GLY A 14 0.68 14.86 11.78
CA GLY A 14 -0.16 14.99 10.59
C GLY A 14 -0.43 13.66 9.86
N ALA A 15 0.25 12.57 10.24
CA ALA A 15 0.17 11.27 9.58
C ALA A 15 -1.16 10.52 9.77
N SER A 16 -2.07 10.98 10.64
CA SER A 16 -3.34 10.33 10.98
C SER A 16 -4.58 10.96 10.32
N SER A 17 -4.44 12.01 9.50
CA SER A 17 -5.59 12.73 8.89
C SER A 17 -5.79 12.51 7.39
N GLY A 18 -4.83 11.91 6.68
CA GLY A 18 -4.94 11.59 5.24
C GLY A 18 -5.63 10.25 4.97
N PRO A 19 -6.08 9.93 3.75
CA PRO A 19 -6.68 8.62 3.44
C PRO A 19 -5.71 7.46 3.73
N LEU A 20 -6.24 6.26 3.95
CA LEU A 20 -5.46 5.04 4.16
C LEU A 20 -4.42 4.82 3.05
N VAL A 21 -4.83 5.00 1.80
CA VAL A 21 -3.96 5.11 0.61
C VAL A 21 -4.39 6.31 -0.23
N SER A 22 -3.48 7.20 -0.60
CA SER A 22 -3.82 8.37 -1.42
C SER A 22 -4.05 8.01 -2.90
N ASP A 23 -4.65 8.96 -3.62
CA ASP A 23 -4.57 8.97 -5.08
C ASP A 23 -3.11 9.07 -5.56
N ARG A 24 -2.89 8.63 -6.80
CA ARG A 24 -1.58 8.71 -7.45
C ARG A 24 -1.23 10.19 -7.66
N MET A 25 -0.03 10.58 -7.24
CA MET A 25 0.47 11.94 -7.33
C MET A 25 1.89 11.99 -7.91
N SER A 26 2.27 13.16 -8.44
CA SER A 26 3.65 13.40 -8.87
C SER A 26 4.58 13.39 -7.67
N VAL A 27 5.75 12.78 -7.82
CA VAL A 27 6.83 12.80 -6.83
C VAL A 27 7.26 14.24 -6.49
N LEU A 28 7.08 15.19 -7.42
CA LEU A 28 7.41 16.60 -7.20
C LEU A 28 6.57 17.26 -6.10
N CYS A 29 5.43 16.68 -5.68
CA CYS A 29 4.66 17.21 -4.55
C CYS A 29 5.50 17.26 -3.27
N LEU A 30 6.49 16.36 -3.12
CA LEU A 30 7.41 16.34 -1.99
C LEU A 30 8.24 17.62 -1.91
N LYS A 31 8.51 18.32 -3.02
CA LYS A 31 9.34 19.54 -2.99
C LYS A 31 8.81 20.56 -1.99
N ALA A 32 7.49 20.70 -1.88
CA ALA A 32 6.84 21.63 -0.95
C ALA A 32 7.18 21.34 0.52
N GLU A 33 7.36 20.06 0.88
CA GLU A 33 7.68 19.62 2.26
C GLU A 33 9.13 19.86 2.65
N TYR A 34 10.01 19.97 1.65
CA TYR A 34 11.45 20.13 1.86
C TYR A 34 11.96 21.54 1.47
N VAL A 35 11.06 22.49 1.17
CA VAL A 35 11.43 23.89 0.98
C VAL A 35 12.06 24.42 2.27
N GLY A 36 13.25 25.02 2.16
CA GLY A 36 13.96 25.58 3.31
C GLY A 36 14.67 24.53 4.18
N ASN A 37 14.65 23.25 3.80
CA ASN A 37 15.42 22.22 4.48
C ASN A 37 16.92 22.51 4.35
N ALA A 38 17.65 22.49 5.47
CA ALA A 38 19.09 22.77 5.50
C ALA A 38 19.92 21.78 4.67
N ASN A 39 19.40 20.57 4.42
CA ASN A 39 20.05 19.55 3.62
C ASN A 39 19.52 19.54 2.19
N ALA A 40 20.26 20.19 1.28
CA ALA A 40 19.92 20.27 -0.15
C ALA A 40 19.81 18.88 -0.84
N ASN A 41 20.37 17.81 -0.26
CA ASN A 41 20.30 16.47 -0.84
C ASN A 41 18.87 15.93 -0.94
N PHE A 42 17.93 16.40 -0.11
CA PHE A 42 16.52 16.01 -0.24
C PHE A 42 15.93 16.45 -1.59
N MET A 43 16.25 17.66 -2.04
CA MET A 43 15.77 18.16 -3.34
C MET A 43 16.36 17.35 -4.49
N HIS A 44 17.66 17.00 -4.42
CA HIS A 44 18.30 16.11 -5.39
C HIS A 44 17.68 14.70 -5.39
N GLY A 45 17.36 14.16 -4.22
CA GLY A 45 16.67 12.88 -4.08
C GLY A 45 15.29 12.89 -4.72
N ILE A 46 14.50 13.96 -4.50
CA ILE A 46 13.17 14.12 -5.09
C ILE A 46 13.25 14.21 -6.63
N GLU A 47 14.24 14.92 -7.17
CA GLU A 47 14.45 15.00 -8.62
C GLU A 47 14.87 13.66 -9.23
N ALA A 48 15.75 12.93 -8.55
CA ALA A 48 16.13 11.57 -8.96
C ALA A 48 14.93 10.62 -8.96
N LEU A 49 14.11 10.64 -7.91
CA LEU A 49 12.90 9.82 -7.81
C LEU A 49 11.89 10.17 -8.90
N ASN A 50 11.67 11.46 -9.19
CA ASN A 50 10.76 11.88 -10.26
C ASN A 50 11.24 11.45 -11.66
N GLY A 51 12.54 11.28 -11.86
CA GLY A 51 13.09 10.73 -13.10
C GLY A 51 12.95 9.21 -13.23
N GLN A 52 12.82 8.49 -12.12
CA GLN A 52 12.76 7.02 -12.08
C GLN A 52 11.33 6.47 -11.98
N TYR A 53 10.46 7.18 -11.28
CA TYR A 53 9.10 6.74 -10.98
C TYR A 53 8.09 7.71 -11.60
N GLU A 54 7.12 7.15 -12.31
CA GLU A 54 6.04 7.91 -12.93
C GLU A 54 5.12 8.62 -11.90
N GLY A 55 5.11 8.17 -10.65
CA GLY A 55 4.35 8.78 -9.57
C GLY A 55 4.47 8.00 -8.27
N MET A 56 3.82 8.49 -7.24
CA MET A 56 3.78 7.88 -5.91
C MET A 56 2.37 7.92 -5.33
N ARG A 57 2.13 7.11 -4.30
CA ARG A 57 0.98 7.21 -3.39
C ARG A 57 1.51 7.31 -1.98
N ARG A 58 0.80 8.06 -1.13
CA ARG A 58 1.04 8.08 0.31
C ARG A 58 0.20 7.00 0.97
N VAL A 59 0.74 6.44 2.02
CA VAL A 59 0.04 5.49 2.89
C VAL A 59 0.01 6.11 4.29
N ARG A 60 -1.14 6.05 4.94
CA ARG A 60 -1.32 6.61 6.30
C ARG A 60 -0.29 6.00 7.26
N GLY A 61 0.32 6.83 8.11
CA GLY A 61 1.32 6.40 9.09
C GLY A 61 0.69 5.88 10.39
N ASP A 62 -0.09 4.80 10.30
CA ASP A 62 -0.90 4.22 11.39
C ASP A 62 -0.32 2.93 12.01
N GLY A 63 0.93 2.60 11.68
CA GLY A 63 1.59 1.34 12.07
C GLY A 63 1.37 0.20 11.07
N ASN A 64 0.38 0.33 10.18
CA ASN A 64 0.04 -0.65 9.14
C ASN A 64 0.57 -0.24 7.75
N CYS A 65 1.28 0.90 7.66
CA CYS A 65 1.69 1.50 6.39
C CYS A 65 2.51 0.59 5.47
N PHE A 66 3.38 -0.25 6.03
CA PHE A 66 4.18 -1.19 5.25
C PHE A 66 3.30 -2.26 4.59
N PHE A 67 2.51 -2.97 5.39
CA PHE A 67 1.62 -4.04 4.92
C PHE A 67 0.59 -3.49 3.94
N ARG A 68 -0.03 -2.34 4.26
CA ARG A 68 -1.01 -1.68 3.41
C ARG A 68 -0.43 -1.27 2.06
N GLY A 69 0.75 -0.65 2.06
CA GLY A 69 1.45 -0.30 0.82
C GLY A 69 1.87 -1.52 -0.01
N PHE A 70 2.34 -2.57 0.66
CA PHE A 70 2.74 -3.82 0.02
C PHE A 70 1.55 -4.54 -0.63
N VAL A 71 0.46 -4.75 0.12
CA VAL A 71 -0.72 -5.46 -0.39
C VAL A 71 -1.39 -4.66 -1.51
N PHE A 72 -1.51 -3.33 -1.38
CA PHE A 72 -2.03 -2.51 -2.46
C PHE A 72 -1.22 -2.68 -3.75
N ALA A 73 0.11 -2.58 -3.68
CA ALA A 73 0.99 -2.75 -4.83
C ALA A 73 0.95 -4.18 -5.40
N LEU A 74 0.79 -5.20 -4.55
CA LEU A 74 0.56 -6.57 -4.97
C LEU A 74 -0.75 -6.68 -5.77
N CYS A 75 -1.87 -6.22 -5.21
CA CYS A 75 -3.18 -6.24 -5.85
C CYS A 75 -3.18 -5.46 -7.18
N GLU A 76 -2.50 -4.31 -7.26
CA GLU A 76 -2.38 -3.53 -8.49
C GLU A 76 -1.72 -4.35 -9.62
N GLN A 77 -0.75 -5.21 -9.29
CA GLN A 77 -0.12 -6.13 -10.25
C GLN A 77 -0.96 -7.37 -10.60
N LEU A 78 -2.00 -7.65 -9.82
CA LEU A 78 -2.92 -8.77 -10.04
C LEU A 78 -4.12 -8.39 -10.90
N LEU A 79 -4.42 -7.10 -11.06
CA LEU A 79 -5.48 -6.62 -11.94
C LEU A 79 -5.28 -7.14 -13.38
N PRO A 80 -6.38 -7.34 -14.15
CA PRO A 80 -6.30 -7.66 -15.56
C PRO A 80 -5.39 -6.65 -16.28
N ALA A 81 -4.53 -7.15 -17.16
CA ALA A 81 -3.72 -6.27 -17.99
C ALA A 81 -4.65 -5.35 -18.79
N SER A 82 -4.27 -4.08 -18.93
CA SER A 82 -4.87 -3.21 -19.94
C SER A 82 -4.82 -3.92 -21.31
N PRO A 83 -5.76 -3.68 -22.24
CA PRO A 83 -5.80 -4.34 -23.57
C PRO A 83 -4.50 -4.26 -24.42
N SER A 84 -3.48 -3.52 -23.96
CA SER A 84 -2.13 -3.43 -24.56
C SER A 84 -1.06 -4.28 -23.86
N GLY A 85 -1.35 -4.96 -22.75
CA GLY A 85 -0.43 -5.82 -22.00
C GLY A 85 -0.84 -7.30 -22.07
N GLY A 86 0.13 -8.21 -22.04
CA GLY A 86 -0.12 -9.65 -22.14
C GLY A 86 -0.97 -10.17 -20.98
N GLU A 87 -2.25 -10.42 -21.25
CA GLU A 87 -3.24 -10.98 -20.30
C GLU A 87 -2.71 -12.20 -19.54
N ASP A 88 -1.89 -13.00 -20.23
CA ASP A 88 -1.27 -14.23 -19.71
C ASP A 88 -0.40 -14.01 -18.46
N ALA A 89 0.32 -12.88 -18.36
CA ALA A 89 1.27 -12.66 -17.28
C ALA A 89 0.59 -12.30 -15.95
N SER A 90 -0.45 -11.47 -16.00
CA SER A 90 -1.25 -11.11 -14.81
C SER A 90 -2.08 -12.30 -14.34
N ALA A 91 -2.67 -13.09 -15.25
CA ALA A 91 -3.43 -14.29 -14.91
C ALA A 91 -2.54 -15.35 -14.23
N ALA A 92 -1.36 -15.63 -14.78
CA ALA A 92 -0.42 -16.57 -14.17
C ALA A 92 0.07 -16.09 -12.79
N ARG A 93 0.28 -14.77 -12.62
CA ARG A 93 0.63 -14.19 -11.33
C ARG A 93 -0.49 -14.32 -10.31
N ARG A 94 -1.74 -14.04 -10.71
CA ARG A 94 -2.94 -14.23 -9.87
C ARG A 94 -3.03 -15.66 -9.36
N LEU A 95 -2.97 -16.63 -10.26
CA LEU A 95 -3.07 -18.04 -9.90
C LEU A 95 -1.99 -18.43 -8.87
N ARG A 96 -0.73 -18.06 -9.13
CA ARG A 96 0.38 -18.35 -8.22
C ARG A 96 0.19 -17.73 -6.83
N ILE A 97 -0.31 -16.51 -6.74
CA ILE A 97 -0.55 -15.84 -5.46
C ILE A 97 -1.75 -16.48 -4.74
N GLN A 98 -2.84 -16.77 -5.45
CA GLN A 98 -4.00 -17.47 -4.89
C GLN A 98 -3.62 -18.83 -4.31
N GLU A 99 -2.85 -19.65 -5.04
CA GLU A 99 -2.34 -20.94 -4.55
C GLU A 99 -1.49 -20.77 -3.28
N LYS A 100 -0.64 -19.74 -3.23
CA LYS A 100 0.20 -19.45 -2.06
C LYS A 100 -0.61 -19.04 -0.84
N ILE A 101 -1.62 -18.19 -1.01
CA ILE A 101 -2.52 -17.81 0.07
C ILE A 101 -3.38 -19.00 0.51
N GLN A 102 -3.87 -19.83 -0.42
CA GLN A 102 -4.63 -21.03 -0.07
C GLN A 102 -3.80 -22.00 0.80
N GLN A 103 -2.52 -22.20 0.46
CA GLN A 103 -1.63 -23.06 1.22
C GLN A 103 -1.29 -22.50 2.61
N SER A 104 -1.19 -21.16 2.74
CA SER A 104 -0.67 -20.50 3.95
C SER A 104 -1.49 -20.79 5.20
N LYS A 105 -2.82 -20.99 5.10
CA LYS A 105 -3.66 -21.33 6.27
C LYS A 105 -3.16 -22.60 6.94
N SER A 106 -2.93 -23.67 6.17
CA SER A 106 -2.44 -24.94 6.71
C SER A 106 -1.05 -24.80 7.35
N GLU A 107 -0.20 -23.95 6.80
CA GLU A 107 1.14 -23.65 7.32
C GLU A 107 1.06 -22.89 8.65
N LEU A 108 0.14 -21.93 8.78
CA LEU A 108 -0.13 -21.19 10.02
C LEU A 108 -0.70 -22.11 11.12
N LEU A 109 -1.64 -22.99 10.77
CA LEU A 109 -2.17 -23.98 11.71
C LEU A 109 -1.06 -24.93 12.20
N ALA A 110 -0.17 -25.35 11.30
CA ALA A 110 0.95 -26.24 11.65
C ALA A 110 1.94 -25.62 12.64
N VAL A 111 2.11 -24.29 12.64
CA VAL A 111 2.95 -23.58 13.62
C VAL A 111 2.18 -23.13 14.87
N GLY A 112 0.88 -23.47 14.97
CA GLY A 112 0.08 -23.31 16.19
C GLY A 112 -0.85 -22.10 16.23
N TYR A 113 -1.11 -21.43 15.10
CA TYR A 113 -2.18 -20.43 15.06
C TYR A 113 -3.55 -21.08 15.27
N SER A 114 -4.44 -20.37 15.97
CA SER A 114 -5.83 -20.80 16.15
C SER A 114 -6.61 -20.62 14.85
N ASP A 115 -7.25 -21.68 14.37
CA ASP A 115 -8.10 -21.65 13.16
C ASP A 115 -9.15 -20.54 13.26
N VAL A 116 -9.95 -20.56 14.33
CA VAL A 116 -11.00 -19.55 14.57
C VAL A 116 -10.47 -18.12 14.63
N ALA A 117 -9.21 -17.92 15.01
CA ALA A 117 -8.62 -16.58 15.08
C ALA A 117 -8.18 -16.03 13.72
N ILE A 118 -7.78 -16.91 12.79
CA ILE A 118 -7.25 -16.52 11.47
C ILE A 118 -8.26 -16.72 10.34
N ASP A 119 -9.33 -17.50 10.58
CA ASP A 119 -10.28 -17.93 9.55
C ASP A 119 -10.87 -16.75 8.78
N ALA A 120 -11.45 -15.79 9.49
CA ALA A 120 -12.06 -14.62 8.87
C ALA A 120 -11.07 -13.79 8.04
N PHE A 121 -9.82 -13.62 8.50
CA PHE A 121 -8.80 -12.88 7.75
C PHE A 121 -8.36 -13.64 6.49
N TRP A 122 -8.17 -14.95 6.61
CA TRP A 122 -7.77 -15.78 5.49
C TRP A 122 -8.87 -15.91 4.45
N GLU A 123 -10.12 -16.15 4.87
CA GLU A 123 -11.28 -16.20 3.97
C GLU A 123 -11.45 -14.87 3.23
N THR A 124 -11.39 -13.74 3.95
CA THR A 124 -11.44 -12.41 3.33
C THR A 124 -10.31 -12.23 2.29
N PHE A 125 -9.09 -12.66 2.60
CA PHE A 125 -7.96 -12.56 1.65
C PHE A 125 -8.23 -13.41 0.39
N VAL A 126 -8.65 -14.67 0.56
CA VAL A 126 -8.94 -15.59 -0.55
C VAL A 126 -10.05 -15.03 -1.44
N ASP A 127 -11.15 -14.59 -0.85
CA ASP A 127 -12.30 -14.06 -1.59
C ASP A 127 -11.94 -12.75 -2.30
N TYR A 128 -11.20 -11.87 -1.63
CA TYR A 128 -10.71 -10.63 -2.22
C TYR A 128 -9.85 -10.89 -3.47
N LEU A 129 -8.93 -11.85 -3.38
CA LEU A 129 -8.08 -12.24 -4.51
C LEU A 129 -8.83 -12.95 -5.63
N ALA A 130 -9.89 -13.70 -5.32
CA ALA A 130 -10.73 -14.34 -6.32
C ALA A 130 -11.52 -13.31 -7.15
N ALA A 131 -11.98 -12.23 -6.50
CA ALA A 131 -12.72 -11.14 -7.15
C ALA A 131 -11.84 -10.22 -8.03
N MET A 132 -10.51 -10.32 -7.94
CA MET A 132 -9.58 -9.40 -8.62
C MET A 132 -9.70 -9.38 -10.15
N GLU A 133 -10.16 -10.45 -10.78
CA GLU A 133 -10.32 -10.52 -12.24
C GLU A 133 -11.43 -9.61 -12.76
N GLY A 134 -12.48 -9.38 -11.96
CA GLY A 134 -13.58 -8.47 -12.31
C GLY A 134 -13.38 -7.04 -11.83
N ARG A 135 -12.29 -6.77 -11.10
CA ARG A 135 -12.08 -5.50 -10.40
C ARG A 135 -11.36 -4.50 -11.29
N SER A 136 -11.81 -3.25 -11.25
CA SER A 136 -11.13 -2.12 -11.87
C SER A 136 -10.09 -1.50 -10.94
N HIS A 137 -9.16 -0.74 -11.52
CA HIS A 137 -8.20 0.03 -10.74
C HIS A 137 -8.85 1.05 -9.80
N ALA A 138 -9.96 1.65 -10.21
CA ALA A 138 -10.70 2.61 -9.39
C ALA A 138 -11.32 1.94 -8.15
N GLU A 139 -11.90 0.75 -8.32
CA GLU A 139 -12.43 -0.04 -7.20
C GLU A 139 -11.33 -0.48 -6.23
N LEU A 140 -10.16 -0.90 -6.74
CA LEU A 140 -9.02 -1.22 -5.89
C LEU A 140 -8.58 -0.03 -5.03
N VAL A 141 -8.53 1.18 -5.61
CA VAL A 141 -8.19 2.39 -4.87
C VAL A 141 -9.26 2.70 -3.81
N GLN A 142 -10.54 2.61 -4.18
CA GLN A 142 -11.67 2.84 -3.27
C GLN A 142 -11.62 1.92 -2.05
N ASP A 143 -11.34 0.64 -2.25
CA ASP A 143 -11.24 -0.34 -1.17
C ASP A 143 -10.15 0.02 -0.16
N PHE A 144 -8.96 0.37 -0.66
CA PHE A 144 -7.82 0.75 0.18
C PHE A 144 -7.92 2.17 0.74
N GLN A 145 -8.97 2.91 0.39
CA GLN A 145 -9.34 4.19 0.98
C GLN A 145 -10.45 4.07 2.04
N THR A 146 -11.18 2.95 2.06
CA THR A 146 -12.34 2.76 2.93
C THR A 146 -11.91 2.28 4.31
N GLU A 147 -12.07 3.12 5.33
CA GLU A 147 -11.81 2.76 6.73
C GLU A 147 -12.78 1.70 7.24
N GLY A 148 -12.26 0.70 7.97
CA GLY A 148 -13.06 -0.43 8.45
C GLY A 148 -13.61 -1.33 7.33
N GLY A 149 -13.14 -1.16 6.09
CA GLY A 149 -13.50 -2.01 4.96
C GLY A 149 -12.74 -3.33 4.93
N GLU A 150 -13.04 -4.15 3.92
CA GLU A 150 -12.39 -5.46 3.71
C GLU A 150 -10.87 -5.35 3.54
N SER A 151 -10.37 -4.23 2.98
CA SER A 151 -8.93 -3.99 2.80
C SER A 151 -8.14 -3.99 4.10
N GLU A 152 -8.78 -3.76 5.25
CA GLU A 152 -8.12 -3.80 6.56
C GLU A 152 -7.93 -5.22 7.08
N TYR A 153 -8.71 -6.21 6.60
CA TYR A 153 -8.49 -7.62 6.90
C TYR A 153 -7.32 -8.23 6.10
N LEU A 154 -6.83 -7.51 5.10
CA LEU A 154 -5.64 -7.89 4.33
C LEU A 154 -4.32 -7.40 4.96
N VAL A 155 -4.39 -6.57 6.02
CA VAL A 155 -3.24 -5.97 6.70
C VAL A 155 -2.97 -6.65 8.05
#